data_AF-A0A645B625-F1
#
_entry.id   AF-A0A645B625-F1
#
_cell.length_a   1.000
_cell.length_b   1.000
_cell.length_c   1.000
_cell.angle_alpha   90.00
_cell.angle_beta   90.00
_cell.angle_gamma   90.00
#
_symmetry.space_group_name_H-M   'P 1'
#
loop_
_entity.id
_entity.type
_entity.pdbx_description
1 polymer ?
#
loop_
_entity_poly.entity_id
_entity_poly.type
_entity_poly.pdbx_seq_one_letter_code
_entity_poly.pdbx_strand_id
1 'polypeptide(L)'
;MLRQDGLKNLDMLQTFYQRVSESLNMGGNYLILLTHDVYTVPYRATDGEIQKDASDEEFSYILCSICPVKLTPKELSYRLTENRFHTTQGSIVSAPELGFLFPAFDDRAANIYGALYYMKNATENHQEFIDAVFHVEPPMPAAAQKEIFQAILAETLREDCSLEVVQAVHEHLRERIEQHKESKEPEQLLLSQREMGAVLLECGVSTEHVQAFSATVEAHFGTDAQLMPANVIDKKQFVIRTPDLVIKVDPERSDLIETRVIDGSRYILIPADTGVEVNGVSVKMG
;
A
#
# COMPACT_ATOMS: atom_id res chain seq x y z
N MET A 1 -13.93 -2.44 -25.51
CA MET A 1 -15.33 -2.16 -25.87
C MET A 1 -15.88 -0.89 -25.19
N LEU A 2 -16.13 -0.83 -23.87
CA LEU A 2 -16.73 0.37 -23.22
C LEU A 2 -15.98 1.68 -23.49
N ARG A 3 -14.65 1.66 -23.33
CA ARG A 3 -13.77 2.82 -23.60
C ARG A 3 -13.76 3.24 -25.07
N GLN A 4 -13.74 2.26 -25.99
CA GLN A 4 -13.63 2.53 -27.43
C GLN A 4 -14.87 3.26 -27.98
N ASP A 5 -16.02 3.02 -27.36
CA ASP A 5 -17.28 3.65 -27.74
C ASP A 5 -17.56 4.95 -26.94
N GLY A 6 -16.67 5.34 -26.02
CA GLY A 6 -16.84 6.53 -25.19
C GLY A 6 -18.11 6.50 -24.34
N LEU A 7 -18.50 5.31 -23.87
CA LEU A 7 -19.70 5.08 -23.05
C LEU A 7 -21.04 5.44 -23.72
N LYS A 8 -21.14 5.38 -25.05
CA LYS A 8 -22.38 5.74 -25.77
C LYS A 8 -23.36 4.56 -25.87
N ASN A 9 -22.87 3.34 -25.83
CA ASN A 9 -23.66 2.12 -25.93
C ASN A 9 -24.33 1.81 -24.58
N LEU A 10 -25.63 2.13 -24.49
CA LEU A 10 -26.44 1.95 -23.29
C LEU A 10 -26.58 0.47 -22.89
N ASP A 11 -26.64 -0.46 -23.83
CA ASP A 11 -26.78 -1.89 -23.52
C ASP A 11 -25.50 -2.42 -22.84
N MET A 12 -24.33 -1.97 -23.32
CA MET A 12 -23.05 -2.30 -22.69
C MET A 12 -22.90 -1.65 -21.31
N LEU A 13 -23.34 -0.40 -21.14
CA LEU A 13 -23.37 0.27 -19.85
C LEU A 13 -24.26 -0.47 -18.86
N GLN A 14 -25.47 -0.84 -19.28
CA GLN A 14 -26.40 -1.58 -18.44
C GLN A 14 -25.84 -2.95 -18.06
N THR A 15 -25.19 -3.64 -18.99
CA THR A 15 -24.52 -4.92 -18.71
C THR A 15 -23.42 -4.75 -17.66
N PHE A 16 -22.61 -3.69 -17.76
CA PHE A 16 -21.58 -3.37 -16.77
C PHE A 16 -22.18 -3.09 -15.39
N TYR A 17 -23.18 -2.19 -15.31
CA TYR A 17 -23.83 -1.87 -14.04
C TYR A 17 -24.51 -3.09 -13.41
N GLN A 18 -25.17 -3.92 -14.22
CA GLN A 18 -25.79 -5.15 -13.74
C GLN A 18 -24.75 -6.11 -13.16
N ARG A 19 -23.64 -6.34 -13.87
CA ARG A 19 -22.55 -7.21 -13.41
C ARG A 19 -21.98 -6.74 -12.06
N VAL A 20 -21.68 -5.45 -11.93
CA VAL A 20 -21.18 -4.88 -10.67
C VAL A 20 -22.24 -5.01 -9.57
N SER A 21 -23.51 -4.74 -9.88
CA SER A 21 -24.61 -4.82 -8.90
C SER A 21 -24.88 -6.23 -8.38
N GLU A 22 -24.65 -7.24 -9.20
CA GLU A 22 -24.84 -8.65 -8.85
C GLU A 22 -23.68 -9.22 -8.04
N SER A 23 -22.45 -8.72 -8.25
CA SER A 23 -21.26 -9.22 -7.57
C SER A 23 -20.92 -8.46 -6.30
N LEU A 24 -21.04 -7.13 -6.30
CA LEU A 24 -20.51 -6.28 -5.23
C LEU A 24 -21.51 -6.08 -4.08
N ASN A 25 -21.10 -6.45 -2.87
CA ASN A 25 -21.85 -6.24 -1.65
C ASN A 25 -21.15 -5.25 -0.70
N MET A 26 -21.75 -4.08 -0.50
CA MET A 26 -21.22 -3.03 0.40
C MET A 26 -22.10 -2.82 1.65
N GLY A 27 -22.99 -3.76 1.97
CA GLY A 27 -23.88 -3.66 3.14
C GLY A 27 -24.95 -2.56 3.07
N GLY A 28 -25.11 -1.91 1.90
CA GLY A 28 -26.05 -0.82 1.68
C GLY A 28 -26.10 -0.37 0.23
N ASN A 29 -26.86 0.70 -0.03
CA ASN A 29 -26.94 1.29 -1.37
C ASN A 29 -25.62 1.97 -1.73
N TYR A 30 -25.28 1.97 -3.00
CA TYR A 30 -24.12 2.68 -3.54
C TYR A 30 -24.44 3.26 -4.92
N LEU A 31 -23.67 4.27 -5.30
CA LEU A 31 -23.70 4.91 -6.61
C LEU A 31 -22.49 4.42 -7.42
N ILE A 32 -22.73 3.93 -8.63
CA ILE A 32 -21.67 3.64 -9.60
C ILE A 32 -21.59 4.81 -10.58
N LEU A 33 -20.45 5.49 -10.60
CA LEU A 33 -20.13 6.53 -11.58
C LEU A 33 -19.13 5.96 -12.58
N LEU A 34 -19.46 6.07 -13.87
CA LEU A 34 -18.54 5.69 -14.96
C LEU A 34 -18.39 6.89 -15.89
N THR A 35 -17.15 7.28 -16.13
CA THR A 35 -16.81 8.44 -16.97
C THR A 35 -15.78 8.05 -18.01
N HIS A 36 -15.81 8.73 -19.15
CA HIS A 36 -14.83 8.60 -20.23
C HIS A 36 -14.30 9.99 -20.53
N ASP A 37 -12.99 10.09 -20.66
CA ASP A 37 -12.33 11.34 -21.01
C ASP A 37 -11.09 11.07 -21.88
N VAL A 38 -10.59 12.12 -22.50
CA VAL A 38 -9.37 12.11 -23.29
C VAL A 38 -8.45 13.21 -22.77
N TYR A 39 -7.32 12.80 -22.21
CA TYR A 39 -6.30 13.69 -21.69
C TYR A 39 -5.18 13.87 -22.71
N THR A 40 -4.90 15.10 -23.10
CA THR A 40 -3.75 15.46 -23.94
C THR A 40 -2.47 15.44 -23.11
N VAL A 41 -1.56 14.52 -23.41
CA VAL A 41 -0.30 14.39 -22.68
C VAL A 41 0.67 15.47 -23.18
N PRO A 42 1.14 16.40 -22.31
CA PRO A 42 2.07 17.44 -22.76
C PRO A 42 3.44 16.85 -23.08
N TYR A 43 4.21 17.47 -23.96
CA TYR A 43 5.59 17.04 -24.20
C TYR A 43 6.48 17.38 -23.01
N ARG A 44 7.39 16.46 -22.67
CA ARG A 44 8.39 16.68 -21.63
C ARG A 44 9.77 16.37 -22.19
N ALA A 45 10.62 17.39 -22.24
CA ALA A 45 12.00 17.23 -22.66
C ALA A 45 12.83 16.49 -21.58
N THR A 46 13.97 15.93 -21.98
CA THR A 46 14.86 15.12 -21.12
C THR A 46 15.45 15.90 -19.94
N ASP A 47 15.45 17.24 -20.03
CA ASP A 47 15.85 18.17 -18.97
C ASP A 47 14.72 18.50 -17.96
N GLY A 48 13.51 18.00 -18.21
CA GLY A 48 12.35 18.16 -17.35
C GLY A 48 11.44 19.33 -17.71
N GLU A 49 11.77 20.15 -18.72
CA GLU A 49 10.94 21.25 -19.20
C GLU A 49 9.66 20.73 -19.88
N ILE A 50 8.53 21.35 -19.56
CA ILE A 50 7.21 20.98 -20.09
C ILE A 50 6.83 21.97 -21.17
N GLN A 51 6.75 21.50 -22.43
CA GLN A 51 6.23 22.30 -23.53
C GLN A 51 4.74 22.00 -23.68
N LYS A 52 3.88 22.90 -23.19
CA LYS A 52 2.42 22.73 -23.25
C LYS A 52 1.86 22.73 -24.68
N ASP A 53 2.59 23.34 -25.62
CA ASP A 53 2.16 23.52 -27.01
C ASP A 53 2.62 22.37 -27.93
N ALA A 54 3.47 21.48 -27.43
CA ALA A 54 3.82 20.22 -28.09
C ALA A 54 3.12 19.09 -27.33
N SER A 55 2.29 18.31 -28.02
CA SER A 55 1.70 17.09 -27.47
C SER A 55 1.99 15.96 -28.43
N ASP A 56 2.51 14.86 -27.89
CA ASP A 56 2.84 13.68 -28.67
C ASP A 56 1.79 12.57 -28.53
N GLU A 57 0.90 12.62 -27.53
CA GLU A 57 -0.02 11.52 -27.24
C GLU A 57 -1.36 11.96 -26.63
N GLU A 58 -2.45 11.32 -27.07
CA GLU A 58 -3.79 11.43 -26.48
C GLU A 58 -4.09 10.20 -25.62
N PHE A 59 -4.25 10.41 -24.32
CA PHE A 59 -4.59 9.37 -23.37
C PHE A 59 -6.11 9.30 -23.16
N SER A 60 -6.77 8.36 -23.83
CA SER A 60 -8.20 8.09 -23.62
C SER A 60 -8.41 7.01 -22.57
N TYR A 61 -9.20 7.31 -21.53
CA TYR A 61 -9.44 6.41 -20.40
C TYR A 61 -10.90 6.38 -19.96
N ILE A 62 -11.24 5.34 -19.20
CA ILE A 62 -12.46 5.27 -18.40
C ILE A 62 -12.11 5.29 -16.91
N LEU A 63 -12.88 6.04 -16.13
CA LEU A 63 -12.77 6.10 -14.68
C LEU A 63 -14.10 5.65 -14.07
N CYS A 64 -14.04 4.59 -13.26
CA CYS A 64 -15.14 4.07 -12.48
C CYS A 64 -14.94 4.44 -11.00
N SER A 65 -16.01 4.90 -10.34
CA SER A 65 -16.02 5.18 -8.90
C SER A 65 -17.28 4.61 -8.28
N ILE A 66 -17.12 3.90 -7.17
CA ILE A 66 -18.21 3.29 -6.41
C ILE A 66 -18.29 3.98 -5.06
N CYS A 67 -19.39 4.69 -4.87
CA CYS A 67 -19.59 5.60 -3.75
C CYS A 67 -20.75 5.10 -2.87
N PRO A 68 -20.49 4.67 -1.63
CA PRO A 68 -21.56 4.25 -0.72
C PRO A 68 -22.52 5.39 -0.43
N VAL A 69 -23.80 5.06 -0.36
CA VAL A 69 -24.87 5.98 -0.01
C VAL A 69 -25.24 5.78 1.45
N LYS A 70 -24.98 6.81 2.27
CA LYS A 70 -25.25 6.78 3.70
C LYS A 70 -26.55 7.51 4.01
N LEU A 71 -27.39 6.90 4.84
CA LEU A 71 -28.54 7.58 5.41
C LEU A 71 -28.07 8.63 6.41
N THR A 72 -28.56 9.86 6.24
CA THR A 72 -28.32 10.88 7.25
C THR A 72 -29.18 10.59 8.49
N PRO A 73 -28.77 11.11 9.66
CA PRO A 73 -29.68 11.23 10.78
C PRO A 73 -30.96 11.96 10.35
N LYS A 74 -32.08 11.64 11.03
CA LYS A 74 -33.32 12.39 10.83
C LYS A 74 -33.11 13.81 11.35
N GLU A 75 -33.37 14.78 10.49
CA GLU A 75 -33.23 16.19 10.80
C GLU A 75 -34.54 16.92 10.53
N LEU A 76 -34.80 17.96 11.32
CA LEU A 76 -35.94 18.85 11.12
C LEU A 76 -35.53 19.92 10.10
N SER A 77 -36.06 19.86 8.88
CA SER A 77 -35.78 20.85 7.83
C SER A 77 -37.00 21.74 7.57
N TYR A 78 -36.74 23.02 7.28
CA TYR A 78 -37.79 23.97 6.90
C TYR A 78 -37.96 23.97 5.38
N ARG A 79 -39.14 23.60 4.88
CA ARG A 79 -39.42 23.59 3.44
C ARG A 79 -40.07 24.90 3.03
N LEU A 80 -39.33 25.73 2.30
CA LEU A 80 -39.76 27.07 1.86
C LEU A 80 -41.06 27.04 1.04
N THR A 81 -41.24 26.05 0.15
CA THR A 81 -42.43 25.94 -0.71
C THR A 81 -43.72 25.70 0.07
N GLU A 82 -43.62 25.10 1.26
CA GLU A 82 -44.78 24.71 2.09
C GLU A 82 -44.87 25.52 3.39
N ASN A 83 -43.89 26.39 3.65
CA ASN A 83 -43.78 27.24 4.84
C ASN A 83 -43.95 26.45 6.15
N ARG A 84 -43.42 25.22 6.20
CA ARG A 84 -43.59 24.26 7.31
C ARG A 84 -42.31 23.46 7.57
N PHE A 85 -42.11 23.10 8.84
CA PHE A 85 -41.06 22.16 9.25
C PHE A 85 -41.46 20.72 8.94
N HIS A 86 -40.53 19.96 8.39
CA HIS A 86 -40.67 18.54 8.08
C HIS A 86 -39.51 17.77 8.71
N THR A 87 -39.80 16.59 9.26
CA THR A 87 -38.74 15.63 9.54
C THR A 87 -38.32 15.01 8.23
N THR A 88 -37.08 15.24 7.83
CA THR A 88 -36.49 14.68 6.61
C THR A 88 -35.36 13.74 6.98
N GLN A 89 -35.30 12.62 6.27
CA GLN A 89 -34.14 11.74 6.28
C GLN A 89 -33.57 11.73 4.88
N GLY A 90 -32.33 12.19 4.74
CA GLY A 90 -31.65 12.24 3.47
C GLY A 90 -30.79 11.02 3.22
N SER A 91 -30.24 10.96 2.02
CA SER A 91 -29.15 10.07 1.65
C SER A 91 -28.02 10.90 1.07
N ILE A 92 -26.81 10.68 1.53
CA ILE A 92 -25.61 11.37 1.05
C ILE A 92 -24.71 10.35 0.38
N VAL A 93 -24.25 10.69 -0.83
CA VAL A 93 -23.22 9.94 -1.53
C VAL A 93 -21.88 10.25 -0.86
N SER A 94 -21.22 9.22 -0.35
CA SER A 94 -19.89 9.34 0.27
C SER A 94 -18.79 9.44 -0.79
N ALA A 95 -17.57 9.76 -0.37
CA ALA A 95 -16.40 9.57 -1.23
C ALA A 95 -16.29 8.10 -1.71
N PRO A 96 -15.65 7.85 -2.87
CA PRO A 96 -15.48 6.50 -3.39
C PRO A 96 -14.80 5.59 -2.36
N GLU A 97 -15.24 4.34 -2.27
CA GLU A 97 -14.53 3.31 -1.50
C GLU A 97 -13.84 2.30 -2.42
N LEU A 98 -14.34 2.17 -3.64
CA LEU A 98 -13.77 1.36 -4.71
C LEU A 98 -13.79 2.14 -6.02
N GLY A 99 -12.88 1.79 -6.92
CA GLY A 99 -12.89 2.36 -8.27
C GLY A 99 -11.76 1.81 -9.12
N PHE A 100 -11.78 2.16 -10.39
CA PHE A 100 -10.67 1.83 -11.26
C PHE A 100 -10.51 2.85 -12.39
N LEU A 101 -9.30 2.92 -12.91
CA LEU A 101 -8.97 3.64 -14.13
C LEU A 101 -8.36 2.67 -15.14
N PHE A 102 -8.88 2.71 -16.37
CA PHE A 102 -8.41 1.85 -17.46
C PHE A 102 -8.34 2.60 -18.80
N PRO A 103 -7.28 2.43 -19.61
CA PRO A 103 -6.04 1.70 -19.31
C PRO A 103 -5.22 2.39 -18.21
N ALA A 104 -4.26 1.69 -17.61
CA ALA A 104 -3.28 2.35 -16.73
C ALA A 104 -2.46 3.40 -17.51
N PHE A 105 -1.90 4.36 -16.78
CA PHE A 105 -1.08 5.43 -17.35
C PHE A 105 0.35 5.30 -16.84
N ASP A 106 1.21 4.72 -17.66
CA ASP A 106 2.59 4.40 -17.32
C ASP A 106 3.52 5.01 -18.37
N ASP A 107 4.65 5.58 -17.93
CA ASP A 107 5.63 6.24 -18.80
C ASP A 107 5.02 7.23 -19.82
N ARG A 108 4.06 8.02 -19.34
CA ARG A 108 3.31 9.02 -20.13
C ARG A 108 2.45 8.45 -21.27
N ALA A 109 2.26 7.14 -21.32
CA ALA A 109 1.53 6.44 -22.37
C ALA A 109 0.40 5.57 -21.82
N ALA A 110 -0.51 5.16 -22.71
CA ALA A 110 -1.57 4.21 -22.36
C ALA A 110 -1.04 2.77 -22.22
N ASN A 111 -1.06 2.22 -21.01
CA ASN A 111 -0.77 0.80 -20.78
C ASN A 111 -2.08 -0.02 -20.82
N ILE A 112 -2.40 -0.56 -22.00
CA ILE A 112 -3.62 -1.35 -22.22
C ILE A 112 -3.64 -2.72 -21.51
N TYR A 113 -2.51 -3.15 -20.96
CA TYR A 113 -2.38 -4.39 -20.20
C TYR A 113 -2.54 -4.18 -18.69
N GLY A 114 -2.62 -2.92 -18.23
CA GLY A 114 -2.80 -2.56 -16.83
C GLY A 114 -4.11 -1.82 -16.56
N ALA A 115 -4.56 -1.90 -15.31
CA ALA A 115 -5.60 -1.05 -14.75
C ALA A 115 -5.14 -0.53 -13.38
N LEU A 116 -5.43 0.72 -13.08
CA LEU A 116 -5.23 1.25 -11.73
C LEU A 116 -6.48 0.96 -10.91
N TYR A 117 -6.33 0.18 -9.85
CA TYR A 117 -7.42 -0.17 -8.95
C TYR A 117 -7.31 0.63 -7.65
N TYR A 118 -8.41 1.26 -7.24
CA TYR A 118 -8.50 2.04 -6.02
C TYR A 118 -9.35 1.31 -4.98
N MET A 119 -8.81 1.21 -3.78
CA MET A 119 -9.53 0.78 -2.59
C MET A 119 -9.22 1.76 -1.45
N LYS A 120 -10.27 2.22 -0.77
CA LYS A 120 -10.10 3.10 0.39
C LYS A 120 -9.53 2.36 1.60
N ASN A 121 -9.92 1.11 1.80
CA ASN A 121 -9.44 0.28 2.89
C ASN A 121 -8.69 -0.94 2.34
N ALA A 122 -7.37 -1.00 2.57
CA ALA A 122 -6.52 -2.08 2.09
C ALA A 122 -6.78 -3.44 2.77
N THR A 123 -7.61 -3.49 3.83
CA THR A 123 -8.05 -4.76 4.43
C THR A 123 -9.30 -5.34 3.77
N GLU A 124 -10.01 -4.55 2.96
CA GLU A 124 -11.21 -4.97 2.23
C GLU A 124 -10.84 -5.13 0.76
N ASN A 125 -10.41 -6.34 0.38
CA ASN A 125 -9.89 -6.59 -0.98
C ASN A 125 -10.97 -6.58 -2.07
N HIS A 126 -12.25 -6.67 -1.70
CA HIS A 126 -13.39 -6.72 -2.62
C HIS A 126 -13.14 -7.65 -3.83
N GLN A 127 -12.69 -8.86 -3.54
CA GLN A 127 -12.33 -9.87 -4.54
C GLN A 127 -13.48 -10.08 -5.54
N GLU A 128 -14.72 -10.04 -5.05
CA GLU A 128 -15.94 -10.16 -5.84
C GLU A 128 -16.06 -9.11 -6.94
N PHE A 129 -15.55 -7.90 -6.72
CA PHE A 129 -15.52 -6.84 -7.72
C PHE A 129 -14.40 -7.06 -8.73
N ILE A 130 -13.22 -7.44 -8.24
CA ILE A 130 -12.04 -7.69 -9.09
C ILE A 130 -12.32 -8.86 -10.04
N ASP A 131 -12.88 -9.94 -9.52
CA ASP A 131 -13.27 -11.11 -10.30
C ASP A 131 -14.35 -10.75 -11.33
N ALA A 132 -15.34 -9.93 -10.96
CA ALA A 132 -16.43 -9.58 -11.86
C ALA A 132 -16.03 -8.64 -13.01
N VAL A 133 -15.04 -7.77 -12.78
CA VAL A 133 -14.64 -6.72 -13.74
C VAL A 133 -13.36 -7.09 -14.50
N PHE A 134 -12.35 -7.63 -13.81
CA PHE A 134 -11.02 -7.89 -14.37
C PHE A 134 -10.75 -9.37 -14.60
N HIS A 135 -11.40 -10.27 -13.85
CA HIS A 135 -11.13 -11.72 -13.89
C HIS A 135 -9.64 -12.06 -13.66
N VAL A 136 -8.99 -11.32 -12.76
CA VAL A 136 -7.60 -11.54 -12.35
C VAL A 136 -7.52 -11.70 -10.84
N GLU A 137 -6.55 -12.47 -10.38
CA GLU A 137 -6.18 -12.46 -8.96
C GLU A 137 -5.47 -11.14 -8.65
N PRO A 138 -5.91 -10.37 -7.65
CA PRO A 138 -5.24 -9.14 -7.27
C PRO A 138 -3.87 -9.45 -6.66
N PRO A 139 -2.91 -8.52 -6.79
CA PRO A 139 -1.67 -8.64 -6.04
C PRO A 139 -1.97 -8.62 -4.55
N MET A 140 -1.18 -9.38 -3.79
CA MET A 140 -1.27 -9.40 -2.33
C MET A 140 -1.09 -7.98 -1.75
N PRO A 141 -1.97 -7.53 -0.83
CA PRO A 141 -1.80 -6.23 -0.19
C PRO A 141 -0.46 -6.10 0.53
N ALA A 142 0.15 -4.91 0.47
CA ALA A 142 1.46 -4.65 1.11
C ALA A 142 1.46 -4.99 2.61
N ALA A 143 0.36 -4.72 3.32
CA ALA A 143 0.22 -5.07 4.74
C ALA A 143 0.27 -6.59 4.98
N ALA A 144 -0.45 -7.37 4.18
CA ALA A 144 -0.42 -8.83 4.26
C ALA A 144 0.95 -9.39 3.86
N GLN A 145 1.56 -8.83 2.81
CA GLN A 145 2.92 -9.19 2.38
C GLN A 145 3.94 -8.95 3.51
N LYS A 146 3.83 -7.83 4.23
CA LYS A 146 4.65 -7.51 5.41
C LYS A 146 4.45 -8.51 6.54
N GLU A 147 3.21 -8.80 6.90
CA GLU A 147 2.89 -9.71 8.01
C GLU A 147 3.40 -11.12 7.73
N ILE A 148 3.19 -11.62 6.51
CA ILE A 148 3.69 -12.93 6.08
C ILE A 148 5.22 -12.93 6.09
N PHE A 149 5.87 -11.91 5.54
CA PHE A 149 7.33 -11.81 5.56
C PHE A 149 7.90 -11.82 7.00
N GLN A 150 7.28 -11.08 7.92
CA GLN A 150 7.67 -11.07 9.33
C GLN A 150 7.46 -12.43 10.01
N ALA A 151 6.36 -13.12 9.70
CA ALA A 151 6.10 -14.46 10.20
C ALA A 151 7.14 -15.47 9.69
N ILE A 152 7.49 -15.40 8.40
CA ILE A 152 8.52 -16.26 7.80
C ILE A 152 9.87 -16.01 8.46
N LEU A 153 10.27 -14.74 8.67
CA LEU A 153 11.52 -14.43 9.36
C LEU A 153 11.54 -15.03 10.78
N ALA A 154 10.46 -14.85 11.54
CA ALA A 154 10.35 -15.37 12.90
C ALA A 154 10.38 -16.92 12.96
N GLU A 155 9.77 -17.60 11.99
CA GLU A 155 9.73 -19.06 11.92
C GLU A 155 11.08 -19.67 11.49
N THR A 156 11.75 -19.04 10.53
CA THR A 156 12.88 -19.64 9.80
C THR A 156 14.24 -19.27 10.36
N LEU A 157 14.43 -18.07 10.91
CA LEU A 157 15.73 -17.65 11.45
C LEU A 157 16.05 -18.28 12.81
N ARG A 158 15.04 -18.67 13.60
CA ARG A 158 15.19 -19.37 14.90
C ARG A 158 16.28 -18.77 15.79
N GLU A 159 17.36 -19.50 16.08
CA GLU A 159 18.50 -19.04 16.88
C GLU A 159 19.31 -17.91 16.26
N ASP A 160 19.30 -17.76 14.92
CA ASP A 160 19.92 -16.64 14.21
C ASP A 160 19.06 -15.37 14.27
N CYS A 161 17.83 -15.44 14.82
CA CYS A 161 16.94 -14.29 14.96
C CYS A 161 17.37 -13.40 16.14
N SER A 162 18.43 -12.61 15.93
CA SER A 162 18.93 -11.63 16.91
C SER A 162 18.50 -10.19 16.57
N LEU A 163 18.63 -9.28 17.54
CA LEU A 163 18.35 -7.85 17.30
C LEU A 163 19.27 -7.30 16.21
N GLU A 164 20.55 -7.67 16.25
CA GLU A 164 21.58 -7.23 15.32
C GLU A 164 21.27 -7.69 13.89
N VAL A 165 20.81 -8.94 13.72
CA VAL A 165 20.39 -9.45 12.40
C VAL A 165 19.19 -8.67 11.88
N VAL A 166 18.17 -8.42 12.72
CA VAL A 166 16.98 -7.65 12.31
C VAL A 166 17.32 -6.20 11.97
N GLN A 167 18.22 -5.56 12.72
CA GLN A 167 18.75 -4.23 12.41
C GLN A 167 19.48 -4.23 11.06
N ALA A 168 20.39 -5.18 10.84
CA ALA A 168 21.16 -5.28 9.61
C ALA A 168 20.28 -5.52 8.37
N VAL A 169 19.28 -6.41 8.47
CA VAL A 169 18.32 -6.67 7.38
C VAL A 169 17.49 -5.43 7.08
N HIS A 170 17.00 -4.74 8.12
CA HIS A 170 16.22 -3.51 7.94
C HIS A 170 17.04 -2.43 7.25
N GLU A 171 18.29 -2.22 7.68
CA GLU A 171 19.20 -1.24 7.10
C GLU A 171 19.53 -1.55 5.65
N HIS A 172 19.90 -2.79 5.31
CA HIS A 172 20.25 -3.15 3.94
C HIS A 172 19.08 -2.99 2.96
N LEU A 173 17.86 -3.34 3.40
CA LEU A 173 16.66 -3.12 2.59
C LEU A 173 16.33 -1.63 2.45
N ARG A 174 16.54 -0.83 3.50
CA ARG A 174 16.35 0.64 3.47
C ARG A 174 17.33 1.30 2.50
N GLU A 175 18.61 0.94 2.55
CA GLU A 175 19.63 1.46 1.66
C GLU A 175 19.30 1.18 0.19
N ARG A 176 18.86 -0.04 -0.15
CA ARG A 176 18.43 -0.38 -1.51
C ARG A 176 17.24 0.47 -1.98
N ILE A 177 16.28 0.74 -1.10
CA ILE A 177 15.13 1.60 -1.41
C ILE A 177 15.58 3.03 -1.73
N GLU A 178 16.49 3.60 -0.93
CA GLU A 178 16.97 4.97 -1.16
C GLU A 178 17.89 5.06 -2.38
N GLN A 179 18.78 4.09 -2.62
CA GLN A 179 19.61 4.03 -3.83
C GLN A 179 18.77 3.99 -5.11
N HIS A 180 17.70 3.18 -5.13
CA HIS A 180 16.80 3.09 -6.27
C HIS A 180 15.98 4.39 -6.47
N LYS A 181 15.59 5.05 -5.39
CA LYS A 181 14.93 6.35 -5.46
C LYS A 181 15.87 7.45 -6.00
N GLU A 182 17.16 7.38 -5.67
CA GLU A 182 18.18 8.29 -6.20
C GLU A 182 18.52 8.03 -7.67
N SER A 183 18.51 6.76 -8.11
CA SER A 183 18.75 6.38 -9.51
C SER A 183 17.66 6.90 -10.46
N LYS A 184 16.45 7.16 -9.93
CA LYS A 184 15.26 7.56 -10.70
C LYS A 184 14.90 6.56 -11.80
N GLU A 185 15.22 5.29 -11.58
CA GLU A 185 14.79 4.23 -12.48
C GLU A 185 13.26 4.14 -12.50
N PRO A 186 12.66 3.97 -13.69
CA PRO A 186 11.20 3.90 -13.81
C PRO A 186 10.63 2.56 -13.34
N GLU A 187 11.43 1.49 -13.37
CA GLU A 187 11.04 0.15 -12.93
C GLU A 187 10.95 0.09 -11.41
N GLN A 188 10.04 -0.71 -10.85
CA GLN A 188 9.93 -0.84 -9.40
C GLN A 188 11.07 -1.69 -8.85
N LEU A 189 11.64 -1.30 -7.71
CA LEU A 189 12.59 -2.15 -6.98
C LEU A 189 11.91 -3.43 -6.47
N LEU A 190 12.23 -4.54 -7.11
CA LEU A 190 11.75 -5.87 -6.79
C LEU A 190 12.93 -6.75 -6.40
N LEU A 191 12.82 -7.47 -5.29
CA LEU A 191 13.81 -8.45 -4.85
C LEU A 191 13.25 -9.86 -5.00
N SER A 192 14.00 -10.70 -5.71
CA SER A 192 13.78 -12.13 -5.74
C SER A 192 14.10 -12.77 -4.39
N GLN A 193 13.52 -13.94 -4.15
CA GLN A 193 13.86 -14.81 -3.02
C GLN A 193 15.38 -15.03 -2.89
N ARG A 194 16.09 -15.20 -4.01
CA ARG A 194 17.55 -15.38 -4.02
C ARG A 194 18.28 -14.12 -3.53
N GLU A 195 17.88 -12.95 -4.00
CA GLU A 195 18.49 -11.68 -3.55
C GLU A 195 18.22 -11.43 -2.07
N MET A 196 17.02 -11.74 -1.62
CA MET A 196 16.62 -11.61 -0.22
C MET A 196 17.37 -12.61 0.68
N GLY A 197 17.59 -13.83 0.20
CA GLY A 197 18.46 -14.80 0.86
C GLY A 197 19.92 -14.35 0.92
N ALA A 198 20.43 -13.67 -0.12
CA ALA A 198 21.77 -13.08 -0.10
C ALA A 198 21.88 -11.97 0.97
N VAL A 199 20.86 -11.12 1.14
CA VAL A 199 20.81 -10.15 2.25
C VAL A 199 20.92 -10.86 3.59
N LEU A 200 20.15 -11.92 3.82
CA LEU A 200 20.18 -12.65 5.10
C LEU A 200 21.56 -13.26 5.37
N LEU A 201 22.22 -13.82 4.35
CA LEU A 201 23.60 -14.33 4.48
C LEU A 201 24.59 -13.22 4.84
N GLU A 202 24.49 -12.06 4.19
CA GLU A 202 25.32 -10.87 4.47
C GLU A 202 25.09 -10.37 5.91
N CYS A 203 23.87 -10.50 6.43
CA CYS A 203 23.51 -10.14 7.80
C CYS A 203 23.91 -11.21 8.84
N GLY A 204 24.56 -12.31 8.44
CA GLY A 204 25.08 -13.33 9.37
C GLY A 204 24.13 -14.49 9.67
N VAL A 205 23.03 -14.63 8.94
CA VAL A 205 22.15 -15.81 9.03
C VAL A 205 22.83 -17.02 8.40
N SER A 206 22.73 -18.19 9.03
CA SER A 206 23.32 -19.42 8.52
C SER A 206 22.70 -19.87 7.20
N THR A 207 23.49 -20.56 6.36
CA THR A 207 23.02 -21.09 5.07
C THR A 207 21.80 -22.01 5.22
N GLU A 208 21.73 -22.78 6.31
CA GLU A 208 20.58 -23.65 6.61
C GLU A 208 19.29 -22.84 6.79
N HIS A 209 19.32 -21.80 7.63
CA HIS A 209 18.16 -20.94 7.86
C HIS A 209 17.80 -20.09 6.62
N VAL A 210 18.77 -19.67 5.81
CA VAL A 210 18.48 -18.97 4.55
C VAL A 210 17.79 -19.89 3.53
N GLN A 211 18.17 -21.17 3.47
CA GLN A 211 17.48 -22.15 2.63
C GLN A 211 16.04 -22.39 3.11
N ALA A 212 15.84 -22.52 4.42
CA ALA A 212 14.50 -22.64 5.01
C ALA A 212 13.64 -21.40 4.73
N PHE A 213 14.19 -20.20 4.96
CA PHE A 213 13.56 -18.92 4.62
C PHE A 213 13.12 -18.88 3.17
N SER A 214 14.04 -19.25 2.26
CA SER A 214 13.76 -19.29 0.83
C SER A 214 12.58 -20.22 0.54
N ALA A 215 12.66 -21.50 0.94
CA ALA A 215 11.60 -22.47 0.70
C ALA A 215 10.22 -22.00 1.23
N THR A 216 10.18 -21.36 2.40
CA THR A 216 8.93 -20.84 2.97
C THR A 216 8.41 -19.61 2.21
N VAL A 217 9.29 -18.72 1.73
CA VAL A 217 8.91 -17.61 0.82
C VAL A 217 8.28 -18.16 -0.45
N GLU A 218 8.88 -19.17 -1.07
CA GLU A 218 8.33 -19.80 -2.28
C GLU A 218 6.96 -20.43 -2.01
N ALA A 219 6.77 -21.07 -0.86
CA ALA A 219 5.48 -21.65 -0.50
C ALA A 219 4.35 -20.62 -0.32
N HIS A 220 4.67 -19.40 0.14
CA HIS A 220 3.67 -18.34 0.39
C HIS A 220 3.48 -17.39 -0.79
N PHE A 221 4.52 -17.13 -1.57
CA PHE A 221 4.53 -16.12 -2.63
C PHE A 221 4.73 -16.70 -4.04
N GLY A 222 5.06 -17.99 -4.17
CA GLY A 222 5.32 -18.68 -5.44
C GLY A 222 6.81 -18.76 -5.80
N THR A 223 7.14 -19.64 -6.77
CA THR A 223 8.52 -19.94 -7.19
C THR A 223 9.27 -18.72 -7.76
N ASP A 224 8.57 -17.85 -8.48
CA ASP A 224 9.13 -16.62 -9.06
C ASP A 224 8.77 -15.36 -8.24
N ALA A 225 8.56 -15.53 -6.93
CA ALA A 225 8.18 -14.43 -6.05
C ALA A 225 9.18 -13.26 -6.09
N GLN A 226 8.63 -12.09 -6.41
CA GLN A 226 9.32 -10.81 -6.36
C GLN A 226 8.63 -9.92 -5.32
N LEU A 227 9.36 -9.56 -4.26
CA LEU A 227 8.84 -8.72 -3.19
C LEU A 227 9.41 -7.31 -3.31
N MET A 228 8.55 -6.31 -3.15
CA MET A 228 8.99 -4.92 -3.05
C MET A 228 9.52 -4.67 -1.63
N PRO A 229 10.79 -4.24 -1.44
CA PRO A 229 11.33 -3.94 -0.12
C PRO A 229 10.48 -2.95 0.69
N ALA A 230 9.91 -1.95 0.00
CA ALA A 230 9.04 -0.94 0.61
C ALA A 230 7.73 -1.52 1.18
N ASN A 231 7.31 -2.72 0.76
CA ASN A 231 6.15 -3.39 1.32
C ASN A 231 6.52 -4.23 2.54
N VAL A 232 7.73 -4.78 2.63
CA VAL A 232 8.13 -5.69 3.71
C VAL A 232 8.77 -4.99 4.92
N ILE A 233 9.30 -3.77 4.76
CA ILE A 233 9.85 -2.98 5.88
C ILE A 233 9.14 -1.63 6.05
N ASP A 234 9.18 -1.08 7.26
CA ASP A 234 8.80 0.31 7.50
C ASP A 234 10.03 1.21 7.42
N LYS A 235 10.14 1.98 6.33
CA LYS A 235 11.27 2.89 6.11
C LYS A 235 11.26 4.13 7.00
N LYS A 236 10.18 4.38 7.76
CA LYS A 236 10.01 5.60 8.58
C LYS A 236 10.22 5.35 10.07
N GLN A 237 10.09 4.11 10.53
CA GLN A 237 10.22 3.77 11.95
C GLN A 237 10.79 2.36 12.12
N PHE A 238 11.71 2.22 13.07
CA PHE A 238 12.09 0.94 13.63
C PHE A 238 11.40 0.79 14.99
N VAL A 239 10.66 -0.31 15.17
CA VAL A 239 9.73 -0.47 16.30
C VAL A 239 10.07 -1.72 17.09
N ILE A 240 10.32 -1.53 18.39
CA ILE A 240 10.46 -2.63 19.34
C ILE A 240 9.24 -2.65 20.24
N ARG A 241 8.61 -3.82 20.38
CA ARG A 241 7.46 -4.03 21.25
C ARG A 241 7.80 -5.04 22.33
N THR A 242 7.50 -4.68 23.57
CA THR A 242 7.35 -5.63 24.68
C THR A 242 5.88 -5.62 25.12
N PRO A 243 5.45 -6.51 26.04
CA PRO A 243 4.06 -6.53 26.51
C PRO A 243 3.55 -5.19 27.05
N ASP A 244 4.43 -4.39 27.67
CA ASP A 244 4.05 -3.17 28.39
C ASP A 244 4.51 -1.87 27.70
N LEU A 245 5.37 -1.93 26.67
CA LEU A 245 5.95 -0.74 26.05
C LEU A 245 6.22 -0.90 24.55
N VAL A 246 6.20 0.23 23.85
CA VAL A 246 6.58 0.34 22.43
C VAL A 246 7.66 1.42 22.30
N ILE A 247 8.83 1.02 21.82
CA ILE A 247 9.93 1.92 21.48
C ILE A 247 9.86 2.16 19.98
N LYS A 248 9.83 3.43 19.57
CA LYS A 248 9.94 3.82 18.16
C LYS A 248 11.19 4.65 18.02
N VAL A 249 12.06 4.26 17.09
CA VAL A 249 13.26 5.03 16.75
C VAL A 249 13.30 5.33 15.26
N ASP A 250 14.08 6.35 14.92
CA ASP A 250 14.49 6.58 13.54
C ASP A 250 15.25 5.35 13.03
N PRO A 251 14.86 4.75 11.90
CA PRO A 251 15.60 3.62 11.30
C PRO A 251 17.10 3.86 11.16
N GLU A 252 17.52 5.09 10.84
CA GLU A 252 18.94 5.47 10.70
C GLU A 252 19.72 5.44 12.01
N ARG A 253 19.00 5.32 13.13
CA ARG A 253 19.54 5.28 14.48
C ARG A 253 19.19 3.99 15.20
N SER A 254 18.81 2.95 14.45
CA SER A 254 18.48 1.64 15.00
C SER A 254 19.67 1.01 15.71
N ASP A 255 20.90 1.32 15.28
CA ASP A 255 22.19 0.95 15.88
C ASP A 255 22.37 1.39 17.34
N LEU A 256 21.66 2.43 17.78
CA LEU A 256 21.68 2.90 19.17
C LEU A 256 21.03 1.92 20.15
N ILE A 257 20.26 0.95 19.65
CA ILE A 257 19.54 0.00 20.47
C ILE A 257 20.42 -1.23 20.66
N GLU A 258 20.77 -1.50 21.92
CA GLU A 258 21.52 -2.68 22.29
C GLU A 258 20.71 -3.56 23.26
N THR A 259 21.02 -4.86 23.29
CA THR A 259 20.52 -5.72 24.38
C THR A 259 21.66 -6.12 25.31
N ARG A 260 21.39 -6.10 26.62
CA ARG A 260 22.38 -6.51 27.62
C ARG A 260 21.73 -7.26 28.77
N VAL A 261 22.45 -8.25 29.31
CA VAL A 261 22.05 -8.91 30.56
C VAL A 261 22.69 -8.17 31.73
N ILE A 262 21.87 -7.63 32.63
CA ILE A 262 22.28 -6.96 33.87
C ILE A 262 21.58 -7.71 35.00
N ASP A 263 22.34 -8.20 35.98
CA ASP A 263 21.82 -8.96 37.13
C ASP A 263 20.88 -10.12 36.76
N GLY A 264 21.20 -10.84 35.67
CA GLY A 264 20.42 -11.98 35.17
C GLY A 264 19.14 -11.60 34.40
N SER A 265 18.82 -10.31 34.29
CA SER A 265 17.68 -9.81 33.52
C SER A 265 18.13 -9.19 32.20
N ARG A 266 17.35 -9.40 31.12
CA ARG A 266 17.62 -8.81 29.81
C ARG A 266 17.06 -7.38 29.75
N TYR A 267 17.89 -6.45 29.33
CA TYR A 267 17.55 -5.05 29.13
C TYR A 267 17.73 -4.66 27.67
N ILE A 268 16.89 -3.73 27.22
CA ILE A 268 17.11 -2.94 26.01
C ILE A 268 17.75 -1.63 26.48
N LEU A 269 18.93 -1.32 25.95
CA LEU A 269 19.71 -0.13 26.29
C LEU A 269 19.62 0.87 25.14
N ILE A 270 19.42 2.13 25.49
CA ILE A 270 19.43 3.26 24.55
C ILE A 270 20.31 4.35 25.20
N PRO A 271 21.37 4.81 24.53
CA PRO A 271 22.19 5.93 24.98
C PRO A 271 21.34 7.17 25.24
N ALA A 272 21.58 7.84 26.37
CA ALA A 272 20.82 9.01 26.82
C ALA A 272 21.63 10.32 26.73
N ASP A 273 22.62 10.36 25.83
CA ASP A 273 23.63 11.43 25.76
C ASP A 273 23.04 12.78 25.31
N THR A 274 21.98 12.77 24.49
CA THR A 274 21.38 13.99 23.92
C THR A 274 20.29 14.62 24.80
N GLY A 275 20.21 14.22 26.07
CA GLY A 275 19.17 14.64 27.00
C GLY A 275 17.89 13.83 26.84
N VAL A 276 17.13 13.69 27.92
CA VAL A 276 15.93 12.87 27.97
C VAL A 276 14.76 13.69 28.49
N GLU A 277 13.61 13.56 27.86
CA GLU A 277 12.36 14.15 28.32
C GLU A 277 11.41 13.10 28.85
N VAL A 278 10.80 13.38 30.00
CA VAL A 278 9.74 12.55 30.58
C VAL A 278 8.46 13.37 30.57
N ASN A 279 7.46 12.95 29.78
CA ASN A 279 6.21 13.68 29.58
C ASN A 279 6.41 15.16 29.19
N GLY A 280 7.41 15.43 28.33
CA GLY A 280 7.76 16.78 27.87
C GLY A 280 8.58 17.61 28.86
N VAL A 281 9.09 17.01 29.95
CA VAL A 281 9.96 17.69 30.92
C VAL A 281 11.39 17.17 30.76
N SER A 282 12.35 18.03 30.46
CA SER A 282 13.77 17.66 30.37
C SER A 282 14.32 17.22 31.73
N VAL A 283 14.91 16.02 31.76
CA VAL A 283 15.48 15.40 32.96
C VAL A 283 17.00 15.30 32.80
N LYS A 284 17.75 15.60 33.87
CA LYS A 284 19.19 15.34 33.93
C LYS A 284 19.41 13.87 34.21
N MET A 285 20.05 13.16 33.28
CA MET A 285 20.55 11.81 33.51
C MET A 285 21.85 11.92 34.32
N GLY A 286 21.92 11.17 35.43
CA GLY A 286 23.00 11.21 36.42
C GLY A 286 24.07 10.15 36.20
#